data_AF-A0A936NV77-F1
#
_entry.id   AF-A0A936NV77-F1
#
_cell.length_a   1.000
_cell.length_b   1.000
_cell.length_c   1.000
_cell.angle_alpha   90.00
_cell.angle_beta   90.00
_cell.angle_gamma   90.00
#
_symmetry.space_group_name_H-M   'P 1'
#
loop_
_entity.id
_entity.type
_entity.pdbx_description
1 polymer ?
#
loop_
_entity_poly.entity_id
_entity_poly.type
_entity_poly.pdbx_seq_one_letter_code
_entity_poly.pdbx_strand_id
1 'polypeptide(L)'
;MYTITGGATNILSDTASFLAILEYLPDDLKDFFSEEREIVVTRAPGRLDLMGGIADYSGSLVLQLPIASAAHVALQKRADNLIRIVSLAEDERRSPRTFEFSLDEFLFHGSPIEYQAARSRFNRHERDHWAAYAAGSFLGAHARNQNVFR
;
A
#
# COMPACT_ATOMS: atom_id res chain seq x y z
N MET A 1 15.53 -10.12 13.55
CA MET A 1 14.95 -9.07 14.42
C MET A 1 15.29 -7.74 13.81
N TYR A 2 14.28 -6.90 13.52
CA TYR A 2 14.52 -5.63 12.84
C TYR A 2 15.02 -4.57 13.84
N THR A 3 15.85 -3.64 13.36
CA THR A 3 16.27 -2.48 14.14
C THR A 3 15.60 -1.23 13.57
N ILE A 4 14.97 -0.43 14.43
CA ILE A 4 14.36 0.84 14.01
C ILE A 4 15.48 1.86 13.79
N THR A 5 15.71 2.25 12.54
CA THR A 5 16.72 3.27 12.17
C THR A 5 16.16 4.69 12.16
N GLY A 6 14.83 4.85 12.12
CA GLY A 6 14.15 6.15 12.19
C GLY A 6 12.63 6.01 12.38
N GLY A 7 12.01 7.10 12.85
CA GLY A 7 10.57 7.14 13.17
C GLY A 7 10.24 6.79 14.63
N ALA A 8 8.96 6.85 14.97
CA ALA A 8 8.46 6.58 16.32
C ALA A 8 7.33 5.55 16.29
N THR A 9 7.49 4.46 17.05
CA THR A 9 6.48 3.40 17.21
C THR A 9 5.71 3.52 18.52
N ASN A 10 6.26 4.27 19.48
CA ASN A 10 5.80 4.37 20.86
C ASN A 10 4.45 5.07 21.05
N ILE A 11 3.84 5.58 19.98
CA ILE A 11 2.56 6.28 20.04
C ILE A 11 1.38 5.36 19.65
N LEU A 12 1.61 4.28 18.90
CA LEU A 12 0.54 3.49 18.27
C LEU A 12 0.77 1.97 18.43
N SER A 13 -0.04 1.33 19.28
CA SER A 13 0.08 -0.11 19.60
C SER A 13 -0.13 -1.02 18.38
N ASP A 14 -0.99 -0.63 17.44
CA ASP A 14 -1.24 -1.38 16.20
C ASP A 14 0.01 -1.45 15.29
N THR A 15 0.87 -0.44 15.36
CA THR A 15 2.13 -0.38 14.61
C THR A 15 3.16 -1.33 15.22
N ALA A 16 3.22 -1.42 16.55
CA ALA A 16 4.05 -2.43 17.22
C ALA A 16 3.59 -3.86 16.87
N SER A 17 2.27 -4.12 16.84
CA SER A 17 1.73 -5.41 16.40
C SER A 17 2.09 -5.71 14.94
N PHE A 18 2.01 -4.73 14.05
CA PHE A 18 2.40 -4.92 12.65
C PHE A 18 3.90 -5.24 12.50
N LEU A 19 4.78 -4.58 13.27
CA LEU A 19 6.22 -4.89 13.26
C LEU A 19 6.50 -6.31 13.75
N ALA A 20 5.79 -6.78 14.78
CA ALA A 20 5.90 -8.17 15.24
C ALA A 20 5.54 -9.16 14.13
N ILE A 21 4.50 -8.88 13.34
CA ILE A 21 4.14 -9.74 12.18
C ILE A 21 5.29 -9.81 11.17
N LEU A 22 6.00 -8.70 10.91
CA LEU A 22 7.14 -8.71 9.98
C LEU A 22 8.29 -9.59 10.49
N GLU A 23 8.48 -9.71 11.80
CA GLU A 23 9.50 -10.58 12.39
C GLU A 23 9.16 -12.07 12.29
N TYR A 24 7.86 -12.38 12.17
CA TYR A 24 7.34 -13.74 12.12
C TYR A 24 6.50 -13.96 10.85
N LEU A 25 7.04 -13.54 9.70
CA LEU A 25 6.37 -13.79 8.42
C LEU A 25 6.21 -15.31 8.18
N PRO A 26 5.10 -15.72 7.53
CA PRO A 26 4.92 -17.07 7.04
C PRO A 26 6.12 -17.58 6.23
N ASP A 27 6.37 -18.89 6.26
CA ASP A 27 7.53 -19.52 5.61
C ASP A 27 7.67 -19.16 4.13
N ASP A 28 6.55 -19.03 3.41
CA ASP A 28 6.50 -18.65 1.99
C ASP A 28 6.87 -17.18 1.72
N LEU A 29 6.99 -16.37 2.78
CA LEU A 29 7.32 -14.94 2.73
C LEU A 29 8.61 -14.59 3.46
N LYS A 30 9.34 -15.56 4.03
CA LYS A 30 10.58 -15.30 4.78
C LYS A 30 11.62 -14.51 3.98
N ASP A 31 11.76 -14.83 2.70
CA ASP A 31 12.71 -14.17 1.80
C ASP A 31 12.09 -13.00 1.02
N PHE A 32 10.91 -12.52 1.44
CA PHE A 32 10.21 -11.44 0.74
C PHE A 32 10.99 -10.12 0.82
N PHE A 33 11.61 -9.84 1.96
CA PHE A 33 12.46 -8.68 2.18
C PHE A 33 13.93 -9.10 2.27
N SER A 34 14.80 -8.27 1.69
CA SER A 34 16.25 -8.40 1.86
C SER A 34 16.68 -7.84 3.21
N GLU A 35 17.51 -8.58 3.95
CA GLU A 35 18.05 -8.16 5.24
C GLU A 35 19.05 -6.99 5.13
N GLU A 36 19.61 -6.76 3.94
CA GLU A 36 20.67 -5.77 3.70
C GLU A 36 20.12 -4.36 3.43
N ARG A 37 18.79 -4.21 3.30
CA ARG A 37 18.15 -2.97 2.86
C ARG A 37 17.08 -2.53 3.84
N GLU A 38 16.93 -1.21 3.97
CA GLU A 38 15.92 -0.63 4.84
C GLU A 38 14.50 -0.97 4.37
N ILE A 39 13.62 -1.25 5.33
CA ILE A 39 12.18 -1.39 5.14
C ILE A 39 11.52 -0.14 5.71
N VAL A 40 10.70 0.52 4.90
CA VAL A 40 9.89 1.65 5.33
C VAL A 40 8.51 1.15 5.73
N VAL A 41 8.11 1.41 6.98
CA VAL A 41 6.79 1.06 7.48
C VAL A 41 5.92 2.32 7.54
N THR A 42 4.73 2.24 6.96
CA THR A 42 3.76 3.33 6.91
C THR A 42 2.39 2.87 7.41
N ARG A 43 1.58 3.83 7.88
CA ARG A 43 0.24 3.60 8.43
C ARG A 43 -0.73 4.64 7.88
N ALA A 44 -1.90 4.19 7.41
CA ALA A 44 -3.00 5.04 6.98
C ALA A 44 -4.30 4.63 7.72
N PRO A 45 -4.83 5.46 8.63
CA PRO A 45 -6.09 5.15 9.32
C PRO A 45 -7.28 5.20 8.36
N GLY A 46 -8.27 4.36 8.61
CA GLY A 46 -9.59 4.48 8.03
C GLY A 46 -10.28 5.77 8.51
N ARG A 47 -11.41 6.09 7.89
CA ARG A 47 -12.25 7.23 8.26
C ARG A 47 -13.68 6.81 8.54
N LEU A 48 -14.33 7.55 9.43
CA LEU A 48 -15.76 7.46 9.68
C LEU A 48 -16.42 8.79 9.34
N ASP A 49 -17.46 8.74 8.52
CA ASP A 49 -18.25 9.89 8.13
C ASP A 49 -19.45 10.01 9.08
N LEU A 50 -19.46 11.04 9.92
CA LEU A 50 -20.54 11.28 10.86
C LEU A 50 -21.68 12.07 10.23
N MET A 51 -21.34 13.08 9.41
CA MET A 51 -22.30 13.88 8.64
C MET A 51 -21.72 14.29 7.29
N GLY A 52 -22.59 14.37 6.28
CA GLY A 52 -22.24 14.90 4.97
C GLY A 52 -21.67 13.88 3.97
N GLY A 53 -21.86 12.58 4.19
CA GLY A 53 -21.25 11.54 3.34
C GLY A 53 -21.62 11.59 1.85
N ILE A 54 -22.85 11.99 1.49
CA ILE A 54 -23.29 12.15 0.08
C ILE A 54 -22.93 13.55 -0.47
N ALA A 55 -22.48 14.45 0.40
CA ALA A 55 -22.28 15.86 0.07
C ALA A 55 -20.79 16.23 -0.12
N ASP A 56 -19.89 15.26 0.05
CA ASP A 56 -18.44 15.41 -0.12
C ASP A 56 -18.06 15.76 -1.57
N TYR A 57 -18.76 15.21 -2.56
CA TYR A 57 -18.54 15.49 -3.98
C TYR A 57 -19.32 16.70 -4.51
N SER A 58 -20.13 17.38 -3.69
CA SER A 58 -20.88 18.59 -4.10
C SER A 58 -20.27 19.90 -3.57
N GLY A 59 -19.15 19.82 -2.83
CA GLY A 59 -18.50 20.98 -2.22
C GLY A 59 -19.11 21.42 -0.89
N SER A 60 -19.94 20.57 -0.27
CA SER A 60 -20.52 20.85 1.04
C SER A 60 -19.52 20.58 2.17
N LEU A 61 -19.81 21.11 3.36
CA LEU A 61 -19.05 20.76 4.57
C LEU A 61 -19.38 19.33 5.01
N VAL A 62 -18.34 18.64 5.47
CA VAL A 62 -18.43 17.25 5.96
C VAL A 62 -17.81 17.15 7.35
N LEU A 63 -18.36 16.26 8.18
CA LEU A 63 -17.82 15.94 9.50
C LEU A 63 -17.38 14.50 9.51
N GLN A 64 -16.07 14.29 9.55
CA GLN A 64 -15.43 12.98 9.45
C GLN A 64 -14.17 12.93 10.32
N LEU A 65 -13.88 11.76 10.86
CA LEU A 65 -12.76 11.53 11.78
C LEU A 65 -12.01 10.24 11.43
N PRO A 66 -10.68 10.19 11.63
CA PRO A 66 -9.93 8.93 11.56
C PRO A 66 -10.41 7.95 12.63
N ILE A 67 -10.45 6.67 12.28
CA ILE A 67 -10.72 5.58 13.23
C ILE A 67 -9.43 4.83 13.60
N ALA A 68 -9.53 3.98 14.62
CA ALA A 68 -8.40 3.16 15.06
C ALA A 68 -7.97 2.12 14.00
N SER A 69 -8.92 1.55 13.25
CA SER A 69 -8.63 0.63 12.15
C SER A 69 -7.80 1.33 11.08
N ALA A 70 -6.70 0.70 10.66
CA ALA A 70 -5.73 1.27 9.73
C ALA A 70 -5.18 0.22 8.78
N ALA A 71 -4.71 0.68 7.62
CA ALA A 71 -3.87 -0.10 6.73
C ALA A 71 -2.39 0.20 7.05
N HIS A 72 -1.62 -0.85 7.26
CA HIS A 72 -0.17 -0.78 7.39
C HIS A 72 0.50 -1.35 6.14
N VAL A 73 1.61 -0.75 5.74
CA VAL A 73 2.42 -1.20 4.61
C VAL A 73 3.88 -1.19 5.02
N ALA A 74 4.54 -2.34 4.85
CA ALA A 74 5.98 -2.47 4.82
C ALA A 74 6.45 -2.43 3.36
N LEU A 75 7.34 -1.50 3.04
CA LEU A 75 7.82 -1.24 1.69
C LEU A 75 9.34 -1.31 1.66
N GLN A 76 9.90 -2.05 0.69
CA GLN A 76 11.32 -2.09 0.43
C GLN A 76 11.58 -1.90 -1.06
N LYS A 77 12.55 -1.04 -1.41
CA LYS A 77 12.97 -0.87 -2.81
C LYS A 77 13.71 -2.10 -3.30
N ARG A 78 13.28 -2.62 -4.45
CA ARG A 78 13.93 -3.72 -5.15
C ARG A 78 14.86 -3.19 -6.24
N ALA A 79 15.78 -4.04 -6.70
CA ALA A 79 16.70 -3.72 -7.80
C ALA A 79 16.17 -4.17 -9.17
N ASP A 80 15.18 -5.05 -9.19
CA ASP A 80 14.48 -5.47 -10.40
C ASP A 80 13.37 -4.47 -10.77
N ASN A 81 12.82 -4.63 -11.98
CA ASN A 81 11.76 -3.77 -12.50
C ASN A 81 10.35 -4.30 -12.15
N LEU A 82 10.21 -4.94 -10.98
CA LEU A 82 8.97 -5.60 -10.57
C LEU A 82 8.36 -4.91 -9.35
N ILE A 83 7.03 -4.86 -9.33
CA ILE A 83 6.26 -4.57 -8.13
C ILE A 83 5.62 -5.88 -7.67
N ARG A 84 5.92 -6.26 -6.41
CA ARG A 84 5.33 -7.40 -5.74
C ARG A 84 4.58 -6.93 -4.50
N ILE A 85 3.31 -7.32 -4.38
CA ILE A 85 2.41 -6.90 -3.31
C ILE A 85 1.85 -8.15 -2.64
N VAL A 86 1.93 -8.19 -1.31
CA VAL A 86 1.35 -9.26 -0.50
C VAL A 86 0.36 -8.64 0.48
N SER A 87 -0.90 -9.09 0.42
CA SER A 87 -1.91 -8.80 1.42
C SER A 87 -1.98 -9.99 2.36
N LEU A 88 -1.55 -9.76 3.61
CA LEU A 88 -1.74 -10.74 4.68
C LEU A 88 -3.24 -10.93 4.93
N ALA A 89 -3.62 -12.15 5.31
CA ALA A 89 -4.97 -12.43 5.74
C ALA A 89 -5.16 -12.02 7.21
N GLU A 90 -6.37 -11.58 7.56
CA GLU A 90 -6.74 -11.31 8.96
C GLU A 90 -6.84 -12.61 9.79
N ASP A 91 -7.15 -13.72 9.13
CA ASP A 91 -7.17 -15.06 9.70
C ASP A 91 -5.94 -15.85 9.23
N GLU A 92 -5.09 -16.27 10.17
CA GLU A 92 -3.88 -17.07 9.91
C GLU A 92 -4.15 -18.38 9.17
N ARG A 93 -5.41 -18.86 9.16
CA ARG A 93 -5.81 -20.04 8.39
C ARG A 93 -5.96 -19.79 6.89
N ARG A 94 -5.98 -18.53 6.46
CA ARG A 94 -6.07 -18.14 5.05
C ARG A 94 -4.69 -17.79 4.53
N SER A 95 -4.36 -18.33 3.36
CA SER A 95 -3.12 -17.97 2.68
C SER A 95 -3.11 -16.49 2.31
N PRO A 96 -1.94 -15.82 2.41
CA PRO A 96 -1.76 -14.47 1.90
C PRO A 96 -2.12 -14.38 0.41
N ARG A 97 -2.62 -13.22 -0.02
CA ARG A 97 -2.83 -12.93 -1.44
C ARG A 97 -1.61 -12.23 -1.99
N THR A 98 -1.12 -12.69 -3.12
CA THR A 98 0.06 -12.13 -3.79
C THR A 98 -0.31 -11.64 -5.17
N PHE A 99 0.22 -10.48 -5.54
CA PHE A 99 0.11 -9.90 -6.87
C PHE A 99 1.48 -9.38 -7.30
N GLU A 100 1.84 -9.63 -8.56
CA GLU A 100 3.11 -9.23 -9.13
C GLU A 100 2.91 -8.73 -10.56
N PHE A 101 3.63 -7.67 -10.93
CA PHE A 101 3.60 -7.09 -12.26
C PHE A 101 4.87 -6.30 -12.54
N SER A 102 5.17 -6.07 -13.83
CA SER A 102 6.30 -5.23 -14.23
C SER A 102 5.95 -3.76 -14.05
N LEU A 103 6.91 -2.97 -13.58
CA LEU A 103 6.78 -1.52 -13.48
C LEU A 103 6.52 -0.87 -14.86
N ASP A 104 6.99 -1.50 -15.94
CA ASP A 104 6.73 -1.07 -17.33
C ASP A 104 5.25 -1.13 -17.69
N GLU A 105 4.44 -1.92 -16.98
CA GLU A 105 2.99 -1.93 -17.17
C GLU A 105 2.33 -0.66 -16.64
N PHE A 106 3.03 0.11 -15.80
CA PHE A 106 2.58 1.39 -15.23
C PHE A 106 3.33 2.59 -15.80
N LEU A 107 4.48 2.38 -16.43
CA LEU A 107 5.32 3.44 -16.96
C LEU A 107 5.48 3.28 -18.47
N PHE A 108 5.01 4.27 -19.22
CA PHE A 108 5.29 4.40 -20.65
C PHE A 108 6.40 5.43 -20.84
N HIS A 109 7.58 5.01 -21.30
CA HIS A 109 8.78 5.85 -21.41
C HIS A 109 9.10 6.65 -20.13
N GLY A 110 9.01 6.00 -18.97
CA GLY A 110 9.27 6.63 -17.67
C GLY A 110 8.16 7.53 -17.13
N SER A 111 7.08 7.70 -17.88
CA SER A 111 5.90 8.49 -17.50
C SER A 111 4.75 7.58 -17.05
N PRO A 112 4.00 7.93 -15.99
CA PRO A 112 2.82 7.19 -15.57
C PRO A 112 1.84 7.01 -16.74
N ILE A 113 1.29 5.80 -16.89
CA ILE A 113 0.14 5.58 -17.78
C ILE A 113 -1.12 6.28 -17.24
N GLU A 114 -2.09 6.47 -18.12
CA GLU A 114 -3.41 6.98 -17.76
C GLU A 114 -4.15 6.06 -16.78
N TYR A 115 -4.92 6.65 -15.87
CA TYR A 115 -5.69 5.89 -14.86
C TYR A 115 -6.68 4.89 -15.49
N GLN A 116 -7.25 5.21 -16.66
CA GLN A 116 -8.15 4.31 -17.37
C GLN A 116 -7.43 3.04 -17.86
N ALA A 117 -6.19 3.16 -18.31
CA ALA A 117 -5.38 2.02 -18.73
C ALA A 117 -5.00 1.15 -17.52
N ALA A 118 -4.60 1.77 -16.41
CA ALA A 118 -4.33 1.06 -15.16
C ALA A 118 -5.57 0.33 -14.65
N ARG A 119 -6.74 0.98 -14.65
CA ARG A 119 -8.01 0.33 -14.25
C ARG A 119 -8.34 -0.87 -15.11
N SER A 120 -8.20 -0.74 -16.44
CA SER A 120 -8.43 -1.84 -17.38
C SER A 120 -7.49 -3.01 -17.12
N ARG A 121 -6.25 -2.75 -16.67
CA ARG A 121 -5.28 -3.79 -16.32
C ARG A 121 -5.69 -4.61 -15.10
N PHE A 122 -6.17 -3.97 -14.03
CA PHE A 122 -6.63 -4.70 -12.83
C PHE A 122 -7.95 -5.43 -13.07
N ASN A 123 -8.82 -4.90 -13.93
CA ASN A 123 -10.11 -5.52 -14.27
C ASN A 123 -10.00 -6.82 -15.09
N ARG A 124 -8.80 -7.26 -15.49
CA ARG A 124 -8.63 -8.49 -16.27
C ARG A 124 -9.01 -9.75 -15.47
N HIS A 125 -8.75 -9.73 -14.16
CA HIS A 125 -9.03 -10.85 -13.27
C HIS A 125 -9.60 -10.33 -11.94
N GLU A 126 -10.78 -10.81 -11.57
CA GLU A 126 -11.46 -10.38 -10.33
C GLU A 126 -10.60 -10.57 -9.08
N ARG A 127 -9.79 -11.64 -9.07
CA ARG A 127 -8.88 -11.95 -7.96
C ARG A 127 -7.80 -10.89 -7.73
N ASP A 128 -7.52 -10.04 -8.71
CA ASP A 128 -6.45 -9.04 -8.67
C ASP A 128 -6.97 -7.63 -8.35
N HIS A 129 -8.30 -7.43 -8.29
CA HIS A 129 -8.92 -6.13 -8.05
C HIS A 129 -8.43 -5.44 -6.78
N TRP A 130 -8.16 -6.20 -5.72
CA TRP A 130 -7.67 -5.66 -4.45
C TRP A 130 -6.29 -4.99 -4.60
N ALA A 131 -5.43 -5.50 -5.49
CA ALA A 131 -4.08 -5.00 -5.65
C ALA A 131 -4.06 -3.59 -6.25
N ALA A 132 -5.13 -3.19 -6.96
CA ALA A 132 -5.29 -1.86 -7.54
C ALA A 132 -5.23 -0.75 -6.48
N TYR A 133 -5.71 -0.99 -5.25
CA TYR A 133 -5.69 0.00 -4.17
C TYR A 133 -4.26 0.31 -3.71
N ALA A 134 -3.43 -0.73 -3.58
CA ALA A 134 -2.02 -0.57 -3.22
C ALA A 134 -1.18 -0.05 -4.40
N ALA A 135 -1.28 -0.72 -5.55
CA ALA A 135 -0.51 -0.37 -6.74
C ALA A 135 -0.89 1.01 -7.32
N GLY A 136 -2.17 1.36 -7.35
CA GLY A 136 -2.65 2.65 -7.85
C GLY A 136 -2.09 3.86 -7.07
N SER A 137 -1.79 3.67 -5.78
CA SER A 137 -1.14 4.70 -4.96
C SER A 137 0.26 5.04 -5.48
N PHE A 138 1.01 4.07 -5.99
CA PHE A 138 2.30 4.31 -6.65
C PHE A 138 2.14 5.17 -7.91
N LEU A 139 1.18 4.82 -8.77
CA LEU A 139 0.90 5.57 -10.00
C LEU A 139 0.51 7.03 -9.68
N GLY A 140 -0.34 7.25 -8.67
CA GLY A 140 -0.72 8.58 -8.21
C GLY A 140 0.44 9.39 -7.62
N ALA A 141 1.31 8.76 -6.83
CA ALA A 141 2.49 9.42 -6.27
C ALA A 141 3.49 9.82 -7.36
N HIS A 142 3.75 8.93 -8.33
CA HIS A 142 4.66 9.22 -9.44
C HIS A 142 4.14 10.35 -10.33
N ALA A 143 2.85 10.33 -10.67
CA ALA A 143 2.22 11.40 -11.45
C ALA A 143 2.30 12.76 -10.75
N ARG A 144 2.14 12.80 -9.42
CA ARG A 144 2.29 14.04 -8.64
C ARG A 144 3.73 14.53 -8.62
N ASN A 145 4.71 13.65 -8.43
CA ASN A 145 6.12 14.04 -8.43
C ASN A 145 6.58 14.61 -9.79
N GLN A 146 6.03 14.16 -10.91
CA GLN A 146 6.32 14.76 -12.22
C GLN A 146 5.71 16.16 -12.41
N ASN A 147 4.58 16.45 -11.74
CA ASN A 147 3.90 17.74 -11.83
C ASN A 147 4.46 18.79 -10.86
N VAL A 148 5.23 18.40 -9.83
CA VAL A 148 5.85 19.33 -8.86
C VAL A 148 7.07 20.05 -9.45
N PHE A 149 7.62 19.57 -10.57
CA PHE A 149 8.76 20.19 -11.27
C PHE A 149 8.39 20.81 -12.63
N ARG A 150 7.12 21.21 -12.81
CA ARG A 150 6.66 21.99 -13.96
C ARG A 150 6.26 23.40 -13.54
#